data_AF-A0A7K8CJE0-F1
#
_entry.id   AF-A0A7K8CJE0-F1
#
_cell.length_a   1.000
_cell.length_b   1.000
_cell.length_c   1.000
_cell.angle_alpha   90.00
_cell.angle_beta   90.00
_cell.angle_gamma   90.00
#
_symmetry.space_group_name_H-M   'P 1'
#
loop_
_entity.id
_entity.type
_entity.pdbx_description
1 polymer ?
#
loop_
_entity_poly.entity_id
_entity_poly.type
_entity_poly.pdbx_seq_one_letter_code
_entity_poly.pdbx_strand_id
1 'polypeptide(L)'
;VSGTFPEPGDAHRDSPPEPLPSPGSPWELQLCRQIRDMANSIQLFSGDVLRMFSTSCKRLSAEIFDQTMPLGRHWRLGPRAELPSSPSAYAAAAVQAVLGQVLQGAQGLPHDAQVPTLARVTTAFLEAWMDHILTRRIKFR
;
A
#
# COMPACT_ATOMS: atom_id res chain seq x y z
N VAL A 1 -2.12 -15.88 80.97
CA VAL A 1 -1.45 -15.29 79.79
C VAL A 1 -1.96 -16.07 78.59
N SER A 2 -3.12 -15.69 78.06
CA SER A 2 -3.35 -14.71 76.99
C SER A 2 -3.30 -15.38 75.62
N GLY A 3 -4.45 -15.41 74.97
CA GLY A 3 -4.68 -15.90 73.62
C GLY A 3 -6.09 -15.53 73.21
N THR A 4 -6.33 -14.22 73.07
CA THR A 4 -7.61 -13.62 72.73
C THR A 4 -7.92 -13.89 71.26
N PHE A 5 -9.06 -14.51 71.00
CA PHE A 5 -9.63 -14.73 69.67
C PHE A 5 -10.20 -13.41 69.13
N PRO A 6 -9.98 -13.01 67.86
CA PRO A 6 -10.79 -11.96 67.25
C PRO A 6 -12.01 -12.54 66.53
N GLU A 7 -13.15 -11.89 66.77
CA GLU A 7 -14.43 -12.03 66.07
C GLU A 7 -14.34 -11.77 64.55
N PRO A 8 -15.31 -12.25 63.75
CA PRO A 8 -15.38 -12.00 62.32
C PRO A 8 -15.95 -10.59 62.08
N GLY A 9 -15.07 -9.62 61.87
CA GLY A 9 -15.47 -8.27 61.43
C GLY A 9 -15.87 -8.27 59.96
N ASP A 10 -17.13 -7.92 59.70
CA ASP A 10 -17.69 -7.52 58.42
C ASP A 10 -16.71 -6.65 57.62
N ALA A 11 -16.25 -7.16 56.48
CA ALA A 11 -15.55 -6.39 55.47
C ALA A 11 -16.24 -6.52 54.11
N HIS A 12 -17.56 -6.29 54.08
CA HIS A 12 -18.23 -5.86 52.86
C HIS A 12 -17.91 -4.38 52.66
N ARG A 13 -16.69 -4.09 52.18
CA ARG A 13 -16.37 -2.76 51.64
C ARG A 13 -16.70 -2.80 50.15
N ASP A 14 -17.95 -2.47 49.85
CA ASP A 14 -18.35 -2.04 48.51
C ASP A 14 -17.37 -0.96 48.05
N SER A 15 -16.53 -1.33 47.09
CA SER A 15 -15.77 -0.35 46.33
C SER A 15 -16.80 0.43 45.50
N PRO A 16 -16.76 1.77 45.45
CA PRO A 16 -17.65 2.52 44.60
C PRO A 16 -17.49 2.03 43.16
N PRO A 17 -18.56 1.83 42.39
CA PRO A 17 -18.43 1.59 40.96
C PRO A 17 -17.64 2.75 40.36
N GLU A 18 -16.61 2.46 39.56
CA GLU A 18 -15.89 3.48 38.83
C GLU A 18 -16.89 4.40 38.12
N PRO A 19 -16.71 5.73 38.19
CA PRO A 19 -17.57 6.65 37.45
C PRO A 19 -17.52 6.27 35.97
N LEU A 20 -18.66 5.89 35.42
CA LEU A 20 -18.80 5.69 33.97
C LEU A 20 -18.32 6.98 33.28
N PRO A 21 -17.54 6.88 32.18
CA PRO A 21 -17.02 8.05 31.50
C PRO A 21 -18.18 8.98 31.13
N SER A 22 -18.15 10.19 31.70
CA SER A 22 -19.20 11.20 31.50
C SER A 22 -19.27 11.55 30.01
N PRO A 23 -20.45 11.54 29.38
CA PRO A 23 -20.57 11.95 27.99
C PRO A 23 -20.04 13.38 27.86
N GLY A 24 -19.09 13.59 26.95
CA GLY A 24 -18.51 14.90 26.68
C GLY A 24 -19.58 15.93 26.37
N SER A 25 -19.29 17.20 26.65
CA SER A 25 -20.26 18.28 26.43
C SER A 25 -20.76 18.31 24.97
N PRO A 26 -21.96 18.87 24.67
CA PRO A 26 -22.52 18.82 23.31
C PRO A 26 -21.59 19.40 22.22
N TRP A 27 -20.78 20.40 22.56
CA TRP A 27 -19.81 20.98 21.63
C TRP A 27 -18.58 20.09 21.44
N GLU A 28 -18.13 19.35 22.46
CA GLU A 28 -17.06 18.36 22.33
C GLU A 28 -17.47 17.24 21.39
N LEU A 29 -18.69 16.71 21.55
CA LEU A 29 -19.22 15.68 20.64
C LEU A 29 -19.29 16.18 19.19
N GLN A 30 -19.71 17.43 19.01
CA GLN A 30 -19.79 18.04 17.68
C GLN A 30 -18.40 18.27 17.06
N LEU A 31 -17.42 18.69 17.86
CA LEU A 31 -16.04 18.86 17.41
C LEU A 31 -15.42 17.50 17.06
N CYS A 32 -15.62 16.47 17.89
CA CYS A 32 -15.16 15.12 17.61
C CYS A 32 -15.76 14.55 16.32
N ARG A 33 -17.02 14.87 15.99
CA ARG A 33 -17.62 14.51 14.70
C ARG A 33 -16.91 15.22 13.55
N GLN A 34 -16.76 16.54 13.62
CA GLN A 34 -16.08 17.30 12.56
C GLN A 34 -14.64 16.85 12.31
N ILE A 35 -13.87 16.59 13.38
CA ILE A 35 -12.51 16.07 13.27
C ILE A 35 -12.49 14.72 12.56
N ARG A 36 -13.40 13.82 12.92
CA ARG A 36 -13.52 12.51 12.28
C ARG A 36 -13.93 12.62 10.81
N ASP A 37 -14.87 13.50 10.48
CA ASP A 37 -15.31 13.71 9.10
C ASP A 37 -14.19 14.29 8.22
N MET A 38 -13.42 15.24 8.78
CA MET A 38 -12.21 15.77 8.12
C MET A 38 -11.13 14.70 7.95
N ALA A 39 -10.87 13.90 8.99
CA ALA A 39 -9.90 12.81 8.91
C ALA A 39 -10.28 11.78 7.84
N ASN A 40 -11.56 11.41 7.76
CA ASN A 40 -12.08 10.53 6.71
C ASN A 40 -11.88 11.12 5.31
N SER A 41 -12.14 12.42 5.15
CA SER A 41 -11.96 13.12 3.88
C SER A 41 -10.50 13.12 3.43
N ILE A 42 -9.55 13.32 4.36
CA ILE A 42 -8.11 13.25 4.09
C ILE A 42 -7.70 11.84 3.67
N GLN A 43 -8.22 10.80 4.33
CA GLN A 43 -7.93 9.41 3.98
C GLN A 43 -8.43 9.04 2.58
N LEU A 44 -9.66 9.47 2.23
CA LEU A 44 -10.22 9.28 0.89
C LEU A 44 -9.39 9.99 -0.17
N PHE A 45 -9.02 11.25 0.09
CA PHE A 45 -8.18 12.03 -0.81
C PHE A 45 -6.82 11.36 -1.04
N SER A 46 -6.17 10.85 0.02
CA SER A 46 -4.91 10.10 -0.10
C SER A 46 -5.08 8.87 -1.00
N GLY A 47 -6.18 8.14 -0.84
CA GLY A 47 -6.52 7.01 -1.70
C GLY A 47 -6.74 7.42 -3.17
N ASP A 48 -7.41 8.55 -3.41
CA ASP A 48 -7.63 9.10 -4.76
C ASP A 48 -6.31 9.48 -5.44
N VAL A 49 -5.42 10.17 -4.72
CA VAL A 49 -4.10 10.57 -5.23
C VAL A 49 -3.28 9.35 -5.59
N LEU A 50 -3.22 8.34 -4.72
CA LEU A 50 -2.49 7.11 -5.01
C LEU A 50 -3.08 6.37 -6.22
N ARG A 51 -4.42 6.35 -6.37
CA ARG A 51 -5.07 5.78 -7.55
C ARG A 51 -4.65 6.52 -8.82
N MET A 52 -4.77 7.84 -8.85
CA MET A 52 -4.39 8.67 -10.01
C MET A 52 -2.92 8.50 -10.37
N PHE A 53 -2.06 8.43 -9.36
CA PHE A 53 -0.63 8.18 -9.54
C PHE A 53 -0.39 6.81 -10.18
N SER A 54 -0.98 5.74 -9.65
CA SER A 54 -0.84 4.39 -10.22
C SER A 54 -1.37 4.30 -11.66
N THR A 55 -2.47 4.97 -11.98
CA THR A 55 -2.99 5.08 -13.35
C THR A 55 -2.02 5.79 -14.28
N SER A 56 -1.37 6.85 -13.79
CA SER A 56 -0.36 7.59 -14.55
C SER A 56 0.89 6.73 -14.80
N CYS A 57 1.33 5.98 -13.80
CA CYS A 57 2.41 5.00 -13.95
C CYS A 57 2.06 3.91 -14.96
N LYS A 58 0.82 3.38 -14.94
CA LYS A 58 0.35 2.41 -15.94
C LYS A 58 0.47 2.97 -17.36
N ARG A 59 -0.01 4.20 -17.57
CA ARG A 59 0.03 4.88 -18.87
C ARG A 59 1.48 5.10 -19.35
N LEU A 60 2.35 5.61 -18.47
CA LEU A 60 3.76 5.80 -18.79
C LEU A 60 4.45 4.47 -19.12
N SER A 61 4.14 3.41 -18.37
CA SER A 61 4.68 2.06 -18.62
C SER A 61 4.25 1.55 -20.00
N ALA A 62 2.97 1.72 -20.35
CA ALA A 62 2.44 1.32 -21.64
C ALA A 62 3.15 2.05 -22.79
N GLU A 63 3.37 3.37 -22.66
CA GLU A 63 4.10 4.17 -23.64
C GLU A 63 5.55 3.69 -23.81
N ILE A 64 6.25 3.39 -22.70
CA ILE A 64 7.61 2.83 -22.75
C ILE A 64 7.61 1.47 -23.44
N PHE A 65 6.65 0.58 -23.15
CA PHE A 65 6.57 -0.71 -23.81
C PHE A 65 6.27 -0.57 -25.31
N ASP A 66 5.40 0.36 -25.69
CA ASP A 66 5.12 0.65 -27.10
C ASP A 66 6.35 1.10 -27.88
N GLN A 67 7.27 1.83 -27.23
CA GLN A 67 8.48 2.34 -27.86
C GLN A 67 9.64 1.34 -27.84
N THR A 68 9.77 0.55 -26.77
CA THR A 68 11.00 -0.19 -26.47
C THR A 68 10.85 -1.70 -26.47
N MET A 69 9.63 -2.22 -26.28
CA MET A 69 9.43 -3.66 -26.18
C MET A 69 9.67 -4.30 -27.55
N PRO A 70 10.60 -5.26 -27.65
CA PRO A 70 10.94 -5.84 -28.94
C PRO A 70 9.77 -6.67 -29.46
N LEU A 71 9.63 -6.75 -30.78
CA LEU A 71 8.64 -7.59 -31.43
C LEU A 71 9.32 -8.75 -32.19
N GLY A 72 8.62 -9.87 -32.33
CA GLY A 72 9.06 -10.96 -33.20
C GLY A 72 10.23 -11.79 -32.64
N ARG A 73 11.43 -11.70 -33.26
CA ARG A 73 12.54 -12.66 -33.06
C ARG A 73 13.14 -12.65 -31.65
N HIS A 74 13.09 -11.53 -30.93
CA HIS A 74 13.60 -11.43 -29.55
C HIS A 74 12.93 -12.44 -28.60
N TRP A 75 11.69 -12.82 -28.90
CA TRP A 75 10.91 -13.77 -28.10
C TRP A 75 11.09 -15.22 -28.51
N ARG A 76 11.88 -15.46 -29.55
CA ARG A 76 12.13 -16.81 -30.05
C ARG A 76 13.37 -17.38 -29.37
N LEU A 77 13.21 -18.33 -28.47
CA LEU A 77 14.34 -19.05 -27.88
C LEU A 77 14.83 -20.08 -28.91
N GLY A 78 16.12 -20.01 -29.25
CA GLY A 78 16.73 -21.02 -30.12
C GLY A 78 16.71 -22.40 -29.44
N PRO A 79 16.77 -23.52 -30.19
CA PRO A 79 16.71 -24.89 -29.65
C PRO A 79 17.76 -25.24 -28.58
N ARG A 80 18.76 -24.39 -28.38
CA ARG A 80 19.86 -24.56 -27.42
C ARG A 80 20.15 -23.28 -26.63
N ALA A 81 19.20 -22.35 -26.59
CA ALA A 81 19.35 -21.11 -25.84
C ALA A 81 19.24 -21.41 -24.35
N GLU A 82 20.32 -21.19 -23.61
CA GLU A 82 20.28 -21.16 -22.15
C GLU A 82 19.38 -20.01 -21.67
N LEU A 83 18.78 -20.17 -20.49
CA LEU A 83 17.95 -19.14 -19.91
C LEU A 83 18.80 -17.87 -19.70
N PRO A 84 18.35 -16.68 -20.11
CA PRO A 84 19.13 -15.47 -19.91
C PRO A 84 19.41 -15.26 -18.42
N SER A 85 20.69 -15.10 -18.07
CA SER A 85 21.14 -14.85 -16.69
C SER A 85 20.94 -13.39 -16.25
N SER A 86 20.54 -12.52 -17.17
CA SER A 86 20.30 -11.10 -16.94
C SER A 86 18.99 -10.65 -17.58
N PRO A 87 18.31 -9.63 -17.01
CA PRO A 87 17.12 -9.05 -17.63
C PRO A 87 17.45 -8.47 -19.01
N SER A 88 16.46 -8.47 -19.91
CA SER A 88 16.60 -7.81 -21.21
C SER A 88 16.79 -6.30 -21.04
N ALA A 89 17.51 -5.67 -21.97
CA ALA A 89 17.79 -4.23 -21.91
C ALA A 89 16.53 -3.37 -21.84
N TYR A 90 15.48 -3.73 -22.59
CA TYR A 90 14.20 -3.01 -22.56
C TYR A 90 13.53 -3.12 -21.18
N ALA A 91 13.55 -4.32 -20.57
CA ALA A 91 12.91 -4.55 -19.27
C ALA A 91 13.64 -3.78 -18.16
N ALA A 92 14.97 -3.82 -18.17
CA ALA A 92 15.79 -3.05 -17.23
C ALA A 92 15.53 -1.54 -17.36
N ALA A 93 15.48 -1.02 -18.60
CA ALA A 93 15.19 0.39 -18.85
C ALA A 93 13.78 0.80 -18.38
N ALA A 94 12.76 -0.01 -18.69
CA ALA A 94 11.38 0.26 -18.29
C ALA A 94 11.20 0.25 -16.77
N VAL A 95 11.78 -0.74 -16.09
CA VAL A 95 11.79 -0.81 -14.62
C VAL A 95 12.47 0.40 -14.04
N GLN A 96 13.63 0.81 -14.54
CA GLN A 96 14.35 1.95 -14.01
C GLN A 96 13.61 3.28 -14.23
N ALA A 97 13.02 3.46 -15.41
CA ALA A 97 12.29 4.67 -15.78
C ALA A 97 11.01 4.88 -14.95
N VAL A 98 10.34 3.78 -14.56
CA VAL A 98 9.08 3.87 -13.78
C VAL A 98 9.32 3.51 -12.33
N LEU A 99 9.65 2.24 -12.03
CA LEU A 99 9.78 1.76 -10.67
C LEU A 99 11.00 2.33 -9.95
N GLY A 100 12.10 2.57 -10.66
CA GLY A 100 13.27 3.24 -10.09
C GLY A 100 12.97 4.66 -9.60
N GLN A 101 12.21 5.42 -10.39
CA GLN A 101 11.76 6.77 -10.01
C GLN A 101 10.77 6.74 -8.84
N VAL A 102 9.83 5.78 -8.87
CA VAL A 102 8.86 5.60 -7.78
C VAL A 102 9.57 5.21 -6.49
N LEU A 103 10.57 4.33 -6.55
CA LEU A 103 11.36 3.94 -5.38
C LEU A 103 12.11 5.13 -4.77
N GLN A 104 12.69 5.99 -5.60
CA GLN A 104 13.34 7.22 -5.13
C GLN A 104 12.33 8.17 -4.46
N GLY A 105 11.17 8.39 -5.09
CA GLY A 105 10.12 9.24 -4.52
C GLY A 105 9.50 8.67 -3.25
N ALA A 106 9.32 7.34 -3.18
CA ALA A 106 8.69 6.67 -2.04
C ALA A 106 9.52 6.80 -0.75
N GLN A 107 10.84 7.00 -0.83
CA GLN A 107 11.67 7.26 0.36
C GLN A 107 11.24 8.51 1.13
N GLY A 108 10.57 9.46 0.48
CA GLY A 108 10.00 10.64 1.12
C GLY A 108 8.64 10.42 1.79
N LEU A 109 8.03 9.24 1.64
CA LEU A 109 6.73 8.91 2.23
C LEU A 109 6.88 8.32 3.64
N PRO A 110 5.86 8.48 4.50
CA PRO A 110 5.72 7.71 5.74
C PRO A 110 5.87 6.20 5.48
N HIS A 111 6.52 5.49 6.41
CA HIS A 111 6.87 4.06 6.24
C HIS A 111 5.64 3.18 5.93
N ASP A 112 4.50 3.46 6.56
CA ASP A 112 3.22 2.80 6.34
C ASP A 112 2.62 3.06 4.96
N ALA A 113 3.01 4.15 4.28
CA ALA A 113 2.58 4.50 2.93
C ALA A 113 3.54 3.98 1.82
N GLN A 114 4.79 3.62 2.16
CA GLN A 114 5.78 3.16 1.19
C GLN A 114 5.37 1.86 0.51
N VAL A 115 5.11 0.81 1.29
CA VAL A 115 4.77 -0.52 0.76
C VAL A 115 3.49 -0.50 -0.08
N PRO A 116 2.37 0.10 0.38
CA PRO A 116 1.16 0.20 -0.43
C PRO A 116 1.38 0.96 -1.74
N THR A 117 2.19 2.02 -1.73
CA THR A 117 2.52 2.81 -2.93
C THR A 117 3.30 1.95 -3.93
N LEU A 118 4.38 1.33 -3.49
CA LEU A 118 5.23 0.48 -4.33
C LEU A 118 4.46 -0.71 -4.90
N ALA A 119 3.66 -1.39 -4.06
CA ALA A 119 2.84 -2.52 -4.51
C ALA A 119 1.87 -2.09 -5.61
N ARG A 120 1.17 -0.97 -5.42
CA ARG A 120 0.15 -0.50 -6.36
C ARG A 120 0.75 -0.06 -7.70
N VAL A 121 1.90 0.59 -7.66
CA VAL A 121 2.62 0.99 -8.88
C VAL A 121 3.24 -0.21 -9.59
N THR A 122 3.78 -1.17 -8.85
CA THR A 122 4.32 -2.41 -9.44
C THR A 122 3.22 -3.20 -10.13
N THR A 123 2.04 -3.32 -9.52
CA THR A 123 0.86 -3.93 -10.15
C THR A 123 0.48 -3.20 -11.42
N ALA A 124 0.37 -1.87 -11.38
CA ALA A 124 0.06 -1.05 -12.56
C ALA A 124 1.08 -1.22 -13.70
N PHE A 125 2.37 -1.30 -13.37
CA PHE A 125 3.45 -1.55 -14.33
C PHE A 125 3.31 -2.94 -14.99
N LEU A 126 3.09 -3.99 -14.19
CA LEU A 126 2.92 -5.35 -14.68
C LEU A 126 1.65 -5.51 -15.51
N GLU A 127 0.57 -4.83 -15.13
CA GLU A 127 -0.66 -4.78 -15.94
C GLU A 127 -0.39 -4.16 -17.31
N ALA A 128 0.30 -3.01 -17.38
CA ALA A 128 0.67 -2.40 -18.66
C ALA A 128 1.52 -3.35 -19.53
N TRP A 129 2.43 -4.10 -18.90
CA TRP A 129 3.27 -5.08 -19.59
C TRP A 129 2.42 -6.22 -20.18
N MET A 130 1.50 -6.79 -19.40
CA MET A 130 0.58 -7.83 -19.86
C MET A 130 -0.37 -7.33 -20.95
N ASP A 131 -0.96 -6.14 -20.75
CA ASP A 131 -1.86 -5.50 -21.71
C ASP A 131 -1.15 -5.31 -23.06
N HIS A 132 0.12 -4.88 -23.04
CA HIS A 132 0.93 -4.72 -24.24
C HIS A 132 1.21 -6.07 -24.93
N ILE A 133 1.60 -7.11 -24.18
CA ILE A 133 1.81 -8.47 -24.71
C ILE A 133 0.56 -8.99 -25.44
N LEU A 134 -0.60 -8.83 -24.81
CA LEU A 134 -1.88 -9.27 -25.36
C LEU A 134 -2.27 -8.47 -26.60
N THR A 135 -2.12 -7.15 -26.55
CA THR A 135 -2.44 -6.23 -27.65
C THR A 135 -1.56 -6.48 -28.88
N ARG A 136 -0.25 -6.64 -28.67
CA ARG A 136 0.72 -6.93 -29.75
C ARG A 136 0.78 -8.40 -30.15
N ARG A 137 0.06 -9.29 -29.45
CA ARG A 137 0.07 -10.75 -29.63
C ARG A 137 1.47 -11.33 -29.70
N ILE A 138 2.31 -10.93 -28.74
CA ILE A 138 3.69 -11.41 -28.63
C ILE A 138 3.69 -12.93 -28.45
N LYS A 139 4.57 -13.61 -29.21
CA LYS A 139 4.71 -15.08 -29.17
C LYS A 139 6.05 -15.45 -28.57
N PHE A 140 6.01 -15.99 -27.35
CA PHE A 140 7.13 -16.65 -26.69
C PHE A 140 7.21 -18.08 -27.23
N ARG A 141 8.17 -18.39 -28.10
CA ARG A 141 8.29 -19.71 -28.74
C ARG A 141 9.72 -20.17 -28.85
#